data_AF-A0A960WIK8-F1
#
_entry.id   AF-A0A960WIK8-F1
#
_cell.length_a   1.000
_cell.length_b   1.000
_cell.length_c   1.000
_cell.angle_alpha   90.00
_cell.angle_beta   90.00
_cell.angle_gamma   90.00
#
_symmetry.space_group_name_H-M   'P 1'
#
loop_
_entity.id
_entity.type
_entity.pdbx_description
1 polymer ?
#
loop_
_entity_poly.entity_id
_entity_poly.type
_entity_poly.pdbx_seq_one_letter_code
_entity_poly.pdbx_strand_id
1 'polypeptide(L)' 'MIGKYIVDFYCAEKKLIVEIDGGYHIERQEEDALRDKILTEQGYNVMRFTNHHIDIRWKMFW' A
#
# COMPACT_ATOMS: atom_id res chain seq x y z
N MET A 1 3.87 -1.54 -12.52
CA MET A 1 2.88 -0.50 -12.89
C MET A 1 1.53 -1.15 -13.08
N ILE A 2 0.49 -0.60 -12.47
CA ILE A 2 -0.91 -1.00 -12.64
C ILE A 2 -1.69 0.26 -13.04
N GLY A 3 -2.11 0.33 -14.31
CA GLY A 3 -2.62 1.56 -14.89
C GLY A 3 -1.59 2.69 -14.77
N LYS A 4 -1.98 3.80 -14.13
CA LYS A 4 -1.10 4.96 -13.85
C LYS A 4 -0.30 4.86 -12.55
N TYR A 5 -0.50 3.80 -11.76
CA TYR A 5 0.10 3.67 -10.43
C TYR A 5 1.35 2.80 -10.47
N ILE A 6 2.42 3.29 -9.83
CA ILE A 6 3.58 2.48 -9.47
C ILE A 6 3.32 1.94 -8.08
N VAL A 7 3.41 0.62 -7.94
CA VAL A 7 3.18 -0.10 -6.68
C VAL A 7 4.48 -0.70 -6.20
N ASP A 8 4.69 -0.80 -4.88
CA ASP A 8 5.95 -1.33 -4.32
C ASP A 8 6.07 -2.83 -4.57
N PHE A 9 5.01 -3.59 -4.29
CA PHE A 9 4.95 -5.03 -4.53
C PHE A 9 3.61 -5.45 -5.13
N TYR A 10 3.67 -6.40 -6.06
CA TYR A 10 2.50 -6.98 -6.70
C TYR A 10 2.63 -8.49 -6.85
N CYS A 11 1.61 -9.21 -6.37
CA CYS A 11 1.43 -10.64 -6.58
C CYS A 11 0.24 -10.88 -7.52
N ALA A 12 0.54 -11.28 -8.76
CA ALA A 12 -0.48 -11.48 -9.80
C ALA A 12 -1.45 -12.61 -9.46
N GLU A 13 -0.96 -13.74 -8.94
CA GLU A 13 -1.78 -14.92 -8.62
C GLU A 13 -2.89 -14.60 -7.61
N LYS A 14 -2.62 -13.71 -6.65
CA LYS A 14 -3.57 -13.32 -5.61
C LYS A 14 -4.24 -11.96 -5.85
N LYS A 15 -3.89 -11.29 -6.96
CA LYS A 15 -4.21 -9.87 -7.19
C LYS A 15 -3.92 -8.99 -5.98
N LEU A 16 -2.80 -9.25 -5.29
CA LEU A 16 -2.42 -8.56 -4.06
C LEU A 16 -1.39 -7.48 -4.36
N ILE A 17 -1.67 -6.27 -3.90
CA ILE A 17 -0.78 -5.11 -3.91
C ILE A 17 -0.38 -4.84 -2.46
N VAL A 18 0.92 -4.68 -2.22
CA VAL A 18 1.45 -4.23 -0.92
C VAL A 18 2.20 -2.93 -1.12
N GLU A 19 1.84 -1.92 -0.32
CA GLU A 19 2.43 -0.58 -0.31
C GLU A 19 3.10 -0.30 1.03
N ILE A 20 4.26 0.34 0.99
CA ILE A 20 5.00 0.79 2.17
C ILE A 20 4.95 2.31 2.21
N ASP A 21 4.21 2.83 3.18
CA ASP A 21 4.01 4.27 3.37
C ASP A 21 5.16 4.86 4.20
N GLY A 22 5.96 5.66 3.52
CA GLY A 22 7.14 6.33 4.04
C GLY A 22 6.87 7.70 4.66
N GLY A 23 5.88 7.88 5.52
CA GLY A 23 5.79 9.03 6.45
C GLY A 23 5.55 10.43 5.84
N TYR A 24 5.64 10.59 4.51
CA TYR A 24 5.35 11.83 3.79
C TYR A 24 3.86 11.97 3.38
N HIS A 25 3.00 11.06 3.83
CA HIS A 25 1.62 10.91 3.33
C HIS A 25 0.55 11.75 4.04
N ILE A 26 0.91 12.65 4.96
CA ILE A 26 -0.08 13.47 5.67
C ILE A 26 -0.83 14.42 4.70
N GLU A 27 -0.16 14.90 3.65
CA GLU A 27 -0.75 15.83 2.67
C GLU A 27 -1.44 15.14 1.47
N ARG A 28 -1.41 13.81 1.37
CA ARG A 28 -1.94 13.04 0.21
C ARG A 28 -3.04 12.04 0.55
N GLN A 29 -3.62 12.11 1.74
CA GLN A 29 -4.63 11.13 2.19
C GLN A 29 -5.82 10.97 1.23
N GLU A 30 -6.32 12.06 0.64
CA GLU A 30 -7.44 12.00 -0.30
C GLU A 30 -7.05 11.34 -1.63
N GLU A 31 -5.84 11.62 -2.12
CA GLU A 31 -5.31 10.99 -3.34
C GLU A 31 -5.08 9.48 -3.13
N ASP A 32 -4.53 9.10 -1.98
CA ASP A 32 -4.32 7.71 -1.61
C ASP A 32 -5.64 6.95 -1.44
N ALA A 33 -6.64 7.56 -0.82
CA ALA A 33 -7.97 6.96 -0.68
C ALA A 33 -8.65 6.75 -2.04
N LEU A 34 -8.55 7.71 -2.95
CA LEU A 34 -9.08 7.58 -4.31
C LEU A 34 -8.34 6.49 -5.09
N ARG A 35 -7.01 6.43 -4.97
CA ARG A 35 -6.17 5.39 -5.58
C ARG A 35 -6.57 4.01 -5.07
N ASP A 36 -6.66 3.82 -3.76
CA ASP A 36 -6.99 2.54 -3.15
C ASP A 36 -8.40 2.09 -3.56
N LYS A 37 -9.35 3.03 -3.65
CA LYS A 37 -10.70 2.75 -4.18
C LYS A 37 -10.65 2.27 -5.63
N ILE A 38 -9.95 2.97 -6.52
CA ILE A 38 -9.85 2.59 -7.94
C ILE A 38 -9.23 1.20 -8.10
N LEU A 39 -8.15 0.91 -7.36
CA LEU A 39 -7.49 -0.40 -7.41
C LEU A 39 -8.41 -1.50 -6.86
N THR A 40 -9.16 -1.23 -5.80
CA THR A 40 -10.12 -2.17 -5.24
C THR A 40 -11.28 -2.46 -6.20
N GLU A 41 -11.82 -1.44 -6.87
CA GLU A 41 -12.85 -1.58 -7.91
C GLU A 41 -12.37 -2.38 -9.13
N GLN A 42 -11.06 -2.36 -9.41
CA GLN A 42 -10.43 -3.20 -10.44
C GLN A 42 -10.19 -4.65 -9.97
N GLY A 43 -10.56 -4.98 -8.72
CA GLY A 43 -10.47 -6.32 -8.16
C GLY A 43 -9.13 -6.66 -7.54
N TYR A 44 -8.32 -5.66 -7.19
CA TYR A 44 -7.09 -5.86 -6.43
C TYR A 44 -7.35 -5.80 -4.92
N ASN A 45 -6.63 -6.62 -4.17
CA ASN A 45 -6.52 -6.49 -2.72
C ASN A 45 -5.34 -5.57 -2.42
N VAL A 46 -5.57 -4.45 -1.73
CA VAL A 46 -4.52 -3.48 -1.39
C VAL A 46 -4.24 -3.55 0.12
N MET A 47 -3.00 -3.82 0.49
CA MET A 47 -2.52 -3.76 1.88
C MET A 47 -1.45 -2.68 2.01
N ARG A 48 -1.62 -1.78 2.98
CA ARG A 48 -0.70 -0.67 3.21
C ARG A 48 -0.08 -0.77 4.61
N PHE A 49 1.23 -0.61 4.69
CA PHE A 49 1.98 -0.62 5.94
C PHE A 49 2.74 0.69 6.09
N THR A 50 2.58 1.37 7.23
CA THR A 50 3.40 2.54 7.53
C THR A 50 4.78 2.12 8.02
N ASN A 51 5.79 2.97 7.82
CA ASN A 51 7.13 2.75 8.39
C ASN A 51 7.08 2.47 9.90
N HIS A 52 6.20 3.16 10.63
CA HIS A 52 6.01 2.95 12.06
C HIS A 52 5.44 1.55 12.37
N HIS A 53 4.47 1.05 11.59
CA HIS A 53 3.96 -0.32 11.73
C HIS A 53 5.06 -1.36 11.52
N ILE A 54 5.94 -1.11 10.55
CA ILE A 54 7.07 -1.98 10.26
C ILE A 54 8.05 -1.98 11.45
N ASP A 55 8.54 -0.82 11.88
CA ASP A 55 9.52 -0.68 12.96
C ASP A 55 9.06 -1.32 14.30
N ILE A 56 7.79 -1.12 14.69
CA ILE A 56 7.22 -1.78 15.88
C ILE A 56 7.28 -3.29 15.76
N ARG A 57 6.94 -3.84 14.59
CA ARG A 57 6.92 -5.28 14.39
C ARG A 57 8.32 -5.86 14.54
N TRP A 58 9.35 -5.24 13.96
CA TRP A 58 10.73 -5.72 14.10
C TRP A 58 11.18 -5.76 15.57
N LYS A 59 10.81 -4.76 16.38
CA LYS A 59 11.13 -4.71 17.82
C LYS A 59 10.46 -5.78 18.67
N MET A 60 9.41 -6.44 18.20
CA MET A 60 8.74 -7.54 18.93
C MET A 60 9.30 -8.93 18.60
N PHE A 61 10.02 -9.07 17.48
CA PHE A 61 10.54 -10.36 17.00
C PHE A 61 12.06 -10.53 17.22
N TRP A 62 12.72 -9.53 17.80
CA TRP A 62 14.12 -9.50 18.22
C TRP A 62 14.21 -9.01 19.66
#